data_AF-B5IJR7-F1
#
_entry.id   AF-B5IJR7-F1
#
_cell.length_a   1.000
_cell.length_b   1.000
_cell.length_c   1.000
_cell.angle_alpha   90.00
_cell.angle_beta   90.00
_cell.angle_gamma   90.00
#
_symmetry.space_group_name_H-M   'P 1'
#
loop_
_entity.id
_entity.type
_entity.pdbx_description
1 polymer ?
#
loop_
_entity_poly.entity_id
_entity_poly.type
_entity_poly.pdbx_seq_one_letter_code
_entity_poly.pdbx_strand_id
1 'polypeptide(L)'
;MLQYCKYQGLGNDFLMVDGRGATDAATDVATEAATETPTDDTCLGLTPERIRRLCDRRFGIGADGLIVAAPPREGGELRMRIFNADGSEPEMCGNGIRCLARFLADSDGDLPGRRWQVETLAGRIVPELQPDGSVRVDMGQPFLAPETVPTTLEIGDAGIPQGSLEAAGESFQVGAAGMGNPHVVIPVPDLEAVDLERFGAALEVHPAFPARTNVHFVQVLTPAHLVMRVWERGAGPTLACGTGACATLVVCHALGLAERSARLDLPGGPLQISWDPADDHVWMTGPAEAVFDAVIAPSLWDPEGVDDLDGQPPSPEATSPEPEPAVVETVSVDCATVCVQGCIRPDDCPSAAARARVEALLSSSSLDDLVNLAANSLENRIRARAERPSSSGG
;
A
#
# COMPACT_ATOMS: atom_id res chain seq x y z
N MET A 1 13.41 -5.03 -14.47
CA MET A 1 13.49 -4.04 -13.37
C MET A 1 12.08 -3.64 -13.02
N LEU A 2 11.62 -3.88 -11.79
CA LEU A 2 10.26 -3.54 -11.37
C LEU A 2 10.20 -2.06 -10.97
N GLN A 3 9.25 -1.31 -11.52
CA GLN A 3 8.99 0.07 -11.10
C GLN A 3 7.95 0.07 -9.98
N TYR A 4 8.10 1.00 -9.02
CA TYR A 4 7.13 1.19 -7.95
C TYR A 4 7.05 2.65 -7.54
N CYS A 5 5.95 3.00 -6.88
CA CYS A 5 5.76 4.31 -6.26
C CYS A 5 5.49 4.11 -4.77
N LYS A 6 6.14 4.89 -3.91
CA LYS A 6 5.89 4.86 -2.48
C LYS A 6 4.79 5.85 -2.14
N TYR A 7 3.74 5.40 -1.47
CA TYR A 7 2.64 6.24 -0.99
C TYR A 7 2.45 6.07 0.52
N GLN A 8 1.83 7.04 1.16
CA GLN A 8 1.42 6.96 2.55
C GLN A 8 0.02 7.53 2.76
N GLY A 9 -0.74 6.92 3.66
CA GLY A 9 -2.01 7.43 4.16
C GLY A 9 -1.95 7.56 5.67
N LEU A 10 -1.71 8.78 6.17
CA LEU A 10 -1.56 9.09 7.60
C LEU A 10 -0.47 8.27 8.30
N GLY A 11 0.70 8.16 7.64
CA GLY A 11 1.86 7.45 8.15
C GLY A 11 1.88 5.95 7.86
N ASN A 12 0.75 5.35 7.45
CA ASN A 12 0.71 3.97 6.99
C ASN A 12 1.15 3.91 5.52
N ASP A 13 2.30 3.29 5.26
CA ASP A 13 3.07 3.46 4.03
C ASP A 13 3.14 2.19 3.17
N PHE A 14 2.99 2.35 1.85
CA PHE A 14 2.86 1.24 0.90
C PHE A 14 3.73 1.39 -0.34
N LEU A 15 4.21 0.26 -0.84
CA LEU A 15 4.79 0.14 -2.18
C LEU A 15 3.66 -0.10 -3.19
N MET A 16 3.43 0.84 -4.10
CA MET A 16 2.44 0.72 -5.18
C MET A 16 3.09 0.19 -6.45
N VAL A 17 2.51 -0.87 -7.01
CA VAL A 17 2.95 -1.49 -8.26
C VAL A 17 1.79 -1.49 -9.26
N ASP A 18 2.05 -1.00 -10.47
CA ASP A 18 1.10 -1.11 -11.58
C ASP A 18 1.23 -2.48 -12.25
N GLY A 19 0.26 -3.36 -12.00
CA GLY A 19 0.14 -4.67 -12.62
C GLY A 19 -0.92 -4.73 -13.72
N ARG A 20 -1.58 -3.61 -14.07
CA ARG A 20 -2.74 -3.62 -14.98
C ARG A 20 -2.41 -4.08 -16.40
N GLY A 21 -1.16 -3.89 -16.84
CA GLY A 21 -0.66 -4.34 -18.14
C GLY A 21 -0.03 -5.73 -18.13
N ALA A 22 0.02 -6.40 -16.98
CA ALA A 22 0.62 -7.71 -16.85
C ALA A 22 -0.36 -8.76 -17.42
N THR A 23 0.02 -9.45 -18.51
CA THR A 23 -0.78 -10.53 -19.09
C THR A 23 -0.59 -11.80 -18.28
N ASP A 24 -1.66 -12.54 -17.99
CA ASP A 24 -1.60 -13.88 -17.37
C ASP A 24 -0.86 -14.88 -18.28
N ALA A 25 0.46 -14.74 -18.45
CA ALA A 25 1.31 -15.59 -19.27
C ALA A 25 1.68 -16.89 -18.53
N ALA A 26 0.75 -17.46 -17.75
CA ALA A 26 0.93 -18.70 -17.00
C ALA A 26 -0.23 -19.69 -17.14
N THR A 27 -1.14 -19.49 -18.09
CA THR A 27 -1.98 -20.58 -18.60
C THR A 27 -1.30 -21.17 -19.83
N ASP A 28 -0.42 -22.16 -19.63
CA ASP A 28 -0.21 -23.32 -20.53
C ASP A 28 1.12 -24.05 -20.28
N VAL A 29 1.36 -24.53 -19.06
CA VAL A 29 2.06 -25.83 -18.86
C VAL A 29 1.45 -26.50 -17.62
N ALA A 30 0.38 -27.26 -17.82
CA ALA A 30 -0.07 -28.22 -16.84
C ALA A 30 0.95 -29.37 -16.78
N THR A 31 1.86 -29.34 -15.80
CA THR A 31 2.54 -30.54 -15.31
C THR A 31 1.86 -30.99 -14.04
N GLU A 32 1.21 -32.14 -14.15
CA GLU A 32 0.54 -32.87 -13.09
C GLU A 32 1.52 -33.25 -11.96
N ALA A 33 1.64 -32.42 -10.92
CA ALA A 33 2.03 -32.80 -9.55
C ALA A 33 2.18 -31.58 -8.62
N ALA A 34 1.08 -30.94 -8.24
CA ALA A 34 1.04 -30.11 -7.03
C ALA A 34 -0.42 -29.97 -6.55
N THR A 35 -0.72 -30.52 -5.37
CA THR A 35 -1.99 -30.40 -4.65
C THR A 35 -2.07 -29.08 -3.88
N GLU A 36 -1.82 -27.96 -4.55
CA GLU A 36 -1.96 -26.62 -3.97
C GLU A 36 -2.66 -25.71 -4.99
N THR A 37 -3.64 -24.98 -4.49
CA THR A 37 -4.48 -24.02 -5.24
C THR A 37 -3.59 -23.10 -6.08
N PRO A 38 -3.87 -22.91 -7.39
CA PRO A 38 -3.02 -22.06 -8.23
C PRO A 38 -3.09 -20.61 -7.72
N THR A 39 -2.01 -20.11 -7.12
CA THR A 39 -1.86 -18.71 -6.78
C THR A 39 -1.57 -17.93 -8.05
N ASP A 40 -2.55 -17.15 -8.48
CA ASP A 40 -2.69 -16.42 -9.74
C ASP A 40 -1.66 -15.27 -9.94
N ASP A 41 -0.42 -15.39 -9.45
CA ASP A 41 0.55 -14.26 -9.36
C ASP A 41 1.95 -14.55 -9.92
N THR A 42 2.06 -15.57 -10.76
CA THR A 42 3.27 -15.87 -11.53
C THR A 42 3.65 -14.73 -12.49
N CYS A 43 2.75 -13.78 -12.78
CA CYS A 43 2.99 -12.69 -13.72
C CYS A 43 3.96 -11.61 -13.20
N LEU A 44 3.90 -11.27 -11.90
CA LEU A 44 4.85 -10.35 -11.27
C LEU A 44 5.83 -11.06 -10.33
N GLY A 45 5.71 -12.37 -10.11
CA GLY A 45 6.64 -13.14 -9.27
C GLY A 45 6.70 -12.64 -7.82
N LEU A 46 5.61 -12.11 -7.28
CA LEU A 46 5.53 -11.57 -5.91
C LEU A 46 5.28 -12.70 -4.90
N THR A 47 6.35 -13.40 -4.51
CA THR A 47 6.28 -14.39 -3.43
C THR A 47 6.26 -13.72 -2.05
N PRO A 48 5.67 -14.34 -1.01
CA PRO A 48 5.72 -13.82 0.37
C PRO A 48 7.14 -13.50 0.86
N GLU A 49 8.13 -14.31 0.49
CA GLU A 49 9.55 -14.08 0.80
C GLU A 49 10.06 -12.78 0.18
N ARG A 50 9.72 -12.52 -1.09
CA ARG A 50 10.10 -11.28 -1.79
C ARG A 50 9.41 -10.07 -1.16
N ILE A 51 8.12 -10.18 -0.86
CA ILE A 51 7.36 -9.10 -0.20
C ILE A 51 8.01 -8.75 1.15
N ARG A 52 8.33 -9.75 1.99
CA ARG A 52 9.05 -9.54 3.25
C ARG A 52 10.36 -8.78 3.07
N ARG A 53 11.16 -9.18 2.08
CA ARG A 53 12.44 -8.53 1.79
C ARG A 53 12.27 -7.09 1.33
N LEU A 54 11.28 -6.80 0.48
CA LEU A 54 11.01 -5.44 0.01
C LEU A 54 10.49 -4.53 1.11
N CYS A 55 9.61 -5.06 1.98
CA CYS A 55 9.02 -4.31 3.08
C CYS A 55 9.94 -4.15 4.29
N ASP A 56 11.03 -4.91 4.39
CA ASP A 56 12.04 -4.72 5.44
C ASP A 56 12.59 -3.28 5.42
N ARG A 57 12.46 -2.59 6.56
CA ARG A 57 12.83 -1.16 6.67
C ARG A 57 14.33 -0.89 6.72
N ARG A 58 15.17 -1.90 6.90
CA ARG A 58 16.64 -1.77 7.01
C ARG A 58 17.38 -2.31 5.79
N PHE A 59 16.94 -3.45 5.29
CA PHE A 59 17.57 -4.20 4.21
C PHE A 59 16.77 -4.17 2.90
N GLY A 60 15.53 -3.69 2.96
CA GLY A 60 14.65 -3.49 1.82
C GLY A 60 14.41 -2.01 1.52
N ILE A 61 13.24 -1.75 0.95
CA ILE A 61 12.74 -0.39 0.69
C ILE A 61 12.08 0.16 1.97
N GLY A 62 11.45 -0.72 2.74
CA GLY A 62 10.70 -0.37 3.95
C GLY A 62 9.28 0.07 3.62
N ALA A 63 8.28 -0.67 4.09
CA ALA A 63 6.86 -0.30 4.00
C ALA A 63 6.04 -1.15 4.97
N ASP A 64 4.83 -0.72 5.32
CA ASP A 64 3.86 -1.57 6.02
C ASP A 64 3.27 -2.65 5.10
N GLY A 65 3.33 -2.43 3.78
CA GLY A 65 2.93 -3.43 2.79
C GLY A 65 3.20 -3.04 1.33
N LEU A 66 2.80 -3.92 0.43
CA LEU A 66 2.85 -3.75 -1.02
C LEU A 66 1.44 -3.89 -1.58
N ILE A 67 1.06 -2.99 -2.48
CA ILE A 67 -0.24 -2.97 -3.15
C ILE A 67 -0.03 -3.05 -4.65
N VAL A 68 -0.75 -3.97 -5.29
CA VAL A 68 -0.76 -4.16 -6.74
C VAL A 68 -2.11 -3.71 -7.29
N ALA A 69 -2.06 -2.80 -8.27
CA ALA A 69 -3.19 -2.54 -9.15
C ALA A 69 -3.22 -3.64 -10.22
N ALA A 70 -4.06 -4.65 -10.06
CA ALA A 70 -4.13 -5.82 -10.94
C ALA A 70 -5.33 -5.72 -11.91
N PRO A 71 -5.33 -6.49 -13.02
CA PRO A 71 -6.50 -6.63 -13.88
C PRO A 71 -7.73 -7.14 -13.09
N PRO A 72 -8.94 -6.69 -13.44
CA PRO A 72 -10.17 -7.17 -12.81
C PRO A 72 -10.47 -8.63 -13.22
N ARG A 73 -11.14 -9.40 -12.36
CA ARG A 73 -11.63 -10.77 -12.68
C ARG A 73 -13.14 -10.83 -12.87
N GLU A 74 -13.92 -10.05 -12.13
CA GLU A 74 -15.38 -10.21 -12.00
C GLU A 74 -16.17 -8.98 -12.53
N GLY A 75 -15.55 -8.16 -13.37
CA GLY A 75 -16.21 -7.04 -14.07
C GLY A 75 -16.15 -5.69 -13.33
N GLY A 76 -15.07 -5.43 -12.58
CA GLY A 76 -14.65 -4.10 -12.14
C GLY A 76 -13.71 -3.40 -13.13
N GLU A 77 -13.15 -2.25 -12.74
CA GLU A 77 -12.13 -1.54 -13.52
C GLU A 77 -10.73 -2.10 -13.25
N LEU A 78 -10.47 -2.48 -12.00
CA LEU A 78 -9.24 -3.12 -11.56
C LEU A 78 -9.49 -3.92 -10.28
N ARG A 79 -8.51 -4.73 -9.91
CA ARG A 79 -8.45 -5.41 -8.62
C ARG A 79 -7.32 -4.86 -7.77
N MET A 80 -7.58 -4.59 -6.50
CA MET A 80 -6.54 -4.33 -5.51
C MET A 80 -6.11 -5.64 -4.88
N ARG A 81 -4.82 -5.92 -4.93
CA ARG A 81 -4.19 -6.92 -4.06
C ARG A 81 -3.26 -6.22 -3.11
N ILE A 82 -3.31 -6.60 -1.85
CA ILE A 82 -2.49 -6.02 -0.80
C ILE A 82 -1.73 -7.15 -0.12
N PHE A 83 -0.47 -6.90 0.20
CA PHE A 83 0.34 -7.78 0.99
C PHE A 83 0.91 -7.00 2.16
N ASN A 84 0.76 -7.53 3.36
CA ASN A 84 1.41 -7.01 4.54
C ASN A 84 2.92 -7.21 4.46
N ALA A 85 3.67 -6.48 5.30
CA ALA A 85 5.12 -6.61 5.39
C ALA A 85 5.61 -8.03 5.73
N ASP A 86 4.77 -8.90 6.32
CA ASP A 86 5.07 -10.31 6.59
C ASP A 86 4.81 -11.25 5.40
N GLY A 87 4.27 -10.73 4.29
CA GLY A 87 3.93 -11.47 3.08
C GLY A 87 2.52 -12.06 3.06
N SER A 88 1.72 -11.87 4.12
CA SER A 88 0.31 -12.27 4.13
C SER A 88 -0.56 -11.32 3.29
N GLU A 89 -1.63 -11.83 2.68
CA GLU A 89 -2.59 -11.04 1.90
C GLU A 89 -3.86 -10.79 2.72
N PRO A 90 -4.04 -9.58 3.32
CA PRO A 90 -5.27 -9.25 4.03
C PRO A 90 -6.40 -8.94 3.06
N GLU A 91 -7.64 -8.96 3.57
CA GLU A 91 -8.81 -8.78 2.70
C GLU A 91 -8.97 -7.34 2.18
N MET A 92 -8.64 -6.36 3.02
CA MET A 92 -8.78 -4.93 2.71
C MET A 92 -7.89 -4.07 3.62
N CYS A 93 -7.51 -2.88 3.14
CA CYS A 93 -6.91 -1.83 3.96
C CYS A 93 -7.45 -0.46 3.56
N GLY A 94 -8.10 0.23 4.50
CA GLY A 94 -8.73 1.53 4.25
C GLY A 94 -7.75 2.65 3.90
N ASN A 95 -6.51 2.61 4.41
CA ASN A 95 -5.45 3.54 3.99
C ASN A 95 -4.88 3.14 2.63
N GLY A 96 -4.70 1.84 2.41
CA GLY A 96 -4.21 1.28 1.15
C GLY A 96 -5.09 1.63 -0.05
N ILE A 97 -6.42 1.51 0.08
CA ILE A 97 -7.36 1.84 -1.02
C ILE A 97 -7.34 3.34 -1.38
N ARG A 98 -7.16 4.23 -0.40
CA ARG A 98 -6.96 5.67 -0.67
C ARG A 98 -5.65 5.91 -1.42
N CYS A 99 -4.57 5.26 -0.98
CA CYS A 99 -3.28 5.34 -1.65
C CYS A 99 -3.35 4.80 -3.08
N LEU A 100 -4.05 3.69 -3.30
CA LEU A 100 -4.27 3.12 -4.63
C LEU A 100 -5.04 4.09 -5.53
N ALA A 101 -6.16 4.64 -5.07
CA ALA A 101 -6.94 5.60 -5.84
C ALA A 101 -6.10 6.83 -6.22
N ARG A 102 -5.31 7.35 -5.27
CA ARG A 102 -4.40 8.46 -5.55
C ARG A 102 -3.30 8.08 -6.54
N PHE A 103 -2.72 6.90 -6.39
CA PHE A 103 -1.71 6.38 -7.30
C PHE A 103 -2.23 6.25 -8.75
N LEU A 104 -3.46 5.76 -8.93
CA LEU A 104 -4.11 5.68 -10.23
C LEU A 104 -4.32 7.08 -10.81
N ALA A 105 -4.88 8.01 -10.03
CA ALA A 105 -5.09 9.38 -10.49
C ALA A 105 -3.79 10.09 -10.88
N ASP A 106 -2.72 9.85 -10.13
CA ASP A 106 -1.41 10.41 -10.41
C ASP A 106 -0.77 9.77 -11.65
N SER A 107 -0.99 8.48 -11.89
CA SER A 107 -0.42 7.74 -13.03
C SER A 107 -1.18 7.99 -14.33
N ASP A 108 -2.50 8.07 -14.27
CA ASP A 108 -3.38 8.15 -15.45
C ASP A 108 -3.77 9.59 -15.81
N GLY A 109 -3.50 10.56 -14.92
CA GLY A 109 -3.87 11.96 -15.16
C GLY A 109 -5.31 12.32 -14.79
N ASP A 110 -5.98 11.52 -13.94
CA ASP A 110 -7.40 11.74 -13.60
C ASP A 110 -7.64 13.05 -12.83
N LEU A 111 -8.85 13.61 -13.02
CA LEU A 111 -9.34 14.83 -12.38
C LEU A 111 -10.28 14.52 -11.20
N PRO A 112 -10.52 15.49 -10.30
CA PRO A 112 -11.51 15.35 -9.22
C PRO A 112 -12.89 14.90 -9.71
N GLY A 113 -13.57 14.10 -8.89
CA GLY A 113 -14.83 13.42 -9.22
C GLY A 113 -14.66 12.05 -9.86
N ARG A 114 -13.44 11.66 -10.22
CA ARG A 114 -13.14 10.30 -10.68
C ARG A 114 -13.42 9.29 -9.57
N ARG A 115 -14.13 8.22 -9.93
CA ARG A 115 -14.47 7.07 -9.07
C ARG A 115 -13.95 5.80 -9.70
N TRP A 116 -13.33 4.91 -8.94
CA TRP A 116 -12.85 3.62 -9.47
C TRP A 116 -13.67 2.47 -8.88
N GLN A 117 -14.12 1.54 -9.71
CA GLN A 117 -14.70 0.29 -9.20
C GLN A 117 -13.61 -0.73 -8.96
N VAL A 118 -13.14 -0.82 -7.71
CA VAL A 118 -12.01 -1.66 -7.31
C VAL A 118 -12.50 -2.96 -6.69
N GLU A 119 -12.11 -4.08 -7.26
CA GLU A 119 -12.33 -5.41 -6.67
C GLU A 119 -11.33 -5.63 -5.53
N THR A 120 -11.82 -6.07 -4.37
CA THR A 120 -11.00 -6.48 -3.22
C THR A 120 -11.51 -7.83 -2.72
N LEU A 121 -10.76 -8.50 -1.84
CA LEU A 121 -11.23 -9.72 -1.19
C LEU A 121 -12.44 -9.46 -0.26
N ALA A 122 -12.61 -8.22 0.22
CA ALA A 122 -13.78 -7.78 0.97
C ALA A 122 -14.97 -7.35 0.08
N GLY A 123 -14.88 -7.55 -1.25
CA GLY A 123 -15.88 -7.13 -2.22
C GLY A 123 -15.48 -5.85 -2.97
N ARG A 124 -16.45 -5.24 -3.66
CA ARG A 124 -16.22 -4.04 -4.50
C ARG A 124 -16.20 -2.78 -3.64
N ILE A 125 -15.13 -1.99 -3.77
CA ILE A 125 -14.97 -0.69 -3.10
C ILE A 125 -14.85 0.41 -4.14
N VAL A 126 -15.49 1.56 -3.90
CA VAL A 126 -15.54 2.69 -4.84
C VAL A 126 -14.91 3.94 -4.23
N PRO A 127 -13.57 4.10 -4.27
CA PRO A 127 -12.93 5.36 -3.90
C PRO A 127 -13.24 6.46 -4.92
N GLU A 128 -13.37 7.70 -4.43
CA GLU A 128 -13.61 8.91 -5.21
C GLU A 128 -12.55 9.97 -4.90
N LEU A 129 -11.90 10.50 -5.94
CA LEU A 129 -10.97 11.60 -5.83
C LEU A 129 -11.72 12.92 -5.59
N GLN A 130 -11.41 13.61 -4.51
CA GLN A 130 -12.03 14.87 -4.14
C GLN A 130 -11.30 16.08 -4.75
N PRO A 131 -11.94 17.27 -4.80
CA PRO A 131 -11.34 18.49 -5.35
C PRO A 131 -10.05 18.95 -4.67
N ASP A 132 -9.90 18.68 -3.37
CA ASP A 132 -8.71 18.98 -2.58
C ASP A 132 -7.61 17.89 -2.71
N GLY A 133 -7.85 16.87 -3.54
CA GLY A 133 -6.94 15.74 -3.74
C GLY A 133 -7.03 14.66 -2.68
N SER A 134 -7.88 14.81 -1.66
CA SER A 134 -8.21 13.73 -0.73
C SER A 134 -9.01 12.63 -1.43
N VAL A 135 -9.11 11.46 -0.81
CA VAL A 135 -9.89 10.34 -1.34
C VAL A 135 -11.01 10.03 -0.38
N ARG A 136 -12.24 10.07 -0.89
CA ARG A 136 -13.44 9.63 -0.19
C ARG A 136 -13.69 8.16 -0.51
N VAL A 137 -13.98 7.36 0.49
CA VAL A 137 -14.22 5.92 0.39
C VAL A 137 -15.52 5.59 1.08
N ASP A 138 -16.34 4.78 0.42
CA ASP A 138 -17.48 4.12 1.04
C ASP A 138 -16.97 2.95 1.90
N MET A 139 -17.17 3.03 3.21
CA MET A 139 -16.77 2.00 4.17
C MET A 139 -17.90 1.02 4.47
N GLY A 140 -19.04 1.17 3.81
CA GLY A 140 -20.24 0.37 4.02
C GLY A 140 -20.98 0.72 5.30
N GLN A 141 -21.93 -0.15 5.66
CA GLN A 141 -22.76 0.02 6.85
C GLN A 141 -22.04 -0.51 8.11
N PRO A 142 -22.19 0.16 9.27
CA PRO A 142 -21.62 -0.33 10.51
C PRO A 142 -22.39 -1.54 11.03
N PHE A 143 -21.67 -2.50 11.59
CA PHE A 143 -22.27 -3.61 12.33
C PHE A 143 -22.52 -3.19 13.78
N LEU A 144 -23.78 -3.24 14.21
CA LEU A 144 -24.21 -2.79 15.53
C LEU A 144 -24.88 -3.89 16.37
N ALA A 145 -24.84 -5.15 15.93
CA ALA A 145 -25.34 -6.29 16.72
C ALA A 145 -24.18 -7.02 17.39
N PRO A 146 -24.33 -7.54 18.63
CA PRO A 146 -23.22 -8.19 19.34
C PRO A 146 -22.62 -9.37 18.57
N GLU A 147 -23.44 -10.12 17.84
CA GLU A 147 -23.03 -11.29 17.05
C GLU A 147 -22.19 -10.89 15.83
N THR A 148 -22.48 -9.75 15.21
CA THR A 148 -21.76 -9.25 14.03
C THR A 148 -20.52 -8.43 14.41
N VAL A 149 -20.47 -7.90 15.64
CA VAL A 149 -19.29 -7.25 16.26
C VAL A 149 -18.40 -8.24 17.02
N PRO A 150 -18.59 -9.55 16.86
CA PRO A 150 -18.33 -10.58 17.89
C PRO A 150 -17.97 -10.08 19.30
N THR A 151 -18.97 -9.62 20.06
CA THR A 151 -18.84 -9.21 21.47
C THR A 151 -19.89 -9.86 22.36
N THR A 152 -19.58 -9.99 23.65
CA THR A 152 -20.54 -10.41 24.69
C THR A 152 -21.23 -9.23 25.36
N LEU A 153 -20.94 -7.99 24.95
CA LEU A 153 -21.67 -6.82 25.43
C LEU A 153 -23.11 -6.86 24.92
N GLU A 154 -24.06 -6.57 25.81
CA GLU A 154 -25.48 -6.47 25.44
C GLU A 154 -25.77 -5.11 24.77
N ILE A 155 -26.85 -5.05 23.98
CA ILE A 155 -27.35 -3.79 23.45
C ILE A 155 -27.88 -2.94 24.61
N GLY A 156 -27.30 -1.77 24.82
CA GLY A 156 -27.77 -0.82 25.83
C GLY A 156 -28.71 0.25 25.26
N ASP A 157 -29.01 1.25 26.08
CA ASP A 157 -29.94 2.35 25.77
C ASP A 157 -29.61 3.14 24.49
N ALA A 158 -28.33 3.17 24.08
CA ALA A 158 -27.88 3.84 22.86
C ALA A 158 -28.15 3.03 21.57
N GLY A 159 -28.73 1.83 21.68
CA GLY A 159 -29.01 0.95 20.53
C GLY A 159 -27.78 0.27 19.95
N ILE A 160 -26.66 0.27 20.67
CA ILE A 160 -25.40 -0.38 20.30
C ILE A 160 -24.92 -1.28 21.45
N PRO A 161 -24.00 -2.25 21.21
CA PRO A 161 -23.37 -3.01 22.27
C PRO A 161 -22.55 -2.07 23.14
N GLN A 162 -22.88 -1.98 24.43
CA GLN A 162 -22.22 -1.06 25.35
C GLN A 162 -22.23 -1.59 26.78
N GLY A 163 -21.33 -1.07 27.62
CA GLY A 163 -21.30 -1.44 29.03
C GLY A 163 -20.03 -0.99 29.75
N SER A 164 -19.80 -1.58 30.92
CA SER A 164 -18.59 -1.37 31.71
C SER A 164 -17.64 -2.55 31.53
N LEU A 165 -16.38 -2.28 31.19
CA LEU A 165 -15.31 -3.28 31.15
C LEU A 165 -14.24 -2.96 32.19
N GLU A 166 -13.77 -3.98 32.89
CA GLU A 166 -12.62 -3.88 33.80
C GLU A 166 -11.36 -4.29 33.04
N ALA A 167 -10.38 -3.39 32.94
CA ALA A 167 -9.12 -3.66 32.28
C ALA A 167 -7.96 -3.10 33.09
N ALA A 168 -6.95 -3.94 33.33
CA ALA A 168 -5.76 -3.58 34.10
C ALA A 168 -6.05 -2.95 35.49
N GLY A 169 -7.19 -3.27 36.12
CA GLY A 169 -7.59 -2.75 37.43
C GLY A 169 -8.37 -1.44 37.40
N GLU A 170 -8.82 -1.00 36.22
CA GLU A 170 -9.64 0.20 36.03
C GLU A 170 -10.91 -0.12 35.23
N SER A 171 -11.98 0.61 35.52
CA SER A 171 -13.30 0.42 34.90
C SER A 171 -13.53 1.46 33.80
N PHE A 172 -13.91 1.00 32.62
CA PHE A 172 -14.17 1.85 31.45
C PHE A 172 -15.60 1.70 30.97
N GLN A 173 -16.27 2.82 30.71
CA GLN A 173 -17.50 2.84 29.93
C GLN A 173 -17.14 2.73 28.46
N VAL A 174 -17.73 1.77 27.77
CA VAL A 174 -17.37 1.45 26.38
C VAL A 174 -18.62 1.30 25.52
N GLY A 175 -18.47 1.61 24.24
CA GLY A 175 -19.37 1.17 23.18
C GLY A 175 -18.60 0.38 22.13
N ALA A 176 -19.27 -0.51 21.42
CA ALA A 176 -18.66 -1.31 20.37
C ALA A 176 -19.42 -1.18 19.05
N ALA A 177 -18.67 -1.27 17.95
CA ALA A 177 -19.20 -1.33 16.60
C ALA A 177 -18.25 -2.15 15.72
N GLY A 178 -18.73 -2.62 14.58
CA GLY A 178 -17.92 -3.33 13.59
C GLY A 178 -17.92 -2.61 12.26
N MET A 179 -16.80 -2.70 11.54
CA MET A 179 -16.65 -2.23 10.15
C MET A 179 -16.06 -3.34 9.27
N GLY A 180 -16.48 -4.58 9.53
CA GLY A 180 -15.87 -5.82 9.03
C GLY A 180 -14.94 -6.48 10.06
N ASN A 181 -14.39 -5.69 10.98
CA ASN A 181 -13.65 -6.14 12.15
C ASN A 181 -14.17 -5.46 13.44
N PRO A 182 -13.96 -6.08 14.62
CA PRO A 182 -14.47 -5.55 15.89
C PRO A 182 -13.69 -4.32 16.37
N HIS A 183 -14.43 -3.33 16.88
CA HIS A 183 -13.89 -2.12 17.48
C HIS A 183 -14.59 -1.82 18.81
N VAL A 184 -13.79 -1.52 19.84
CA VAL A 184 -14.28 -0.97 21.11
C VAL A 184 -13.80 0.47 21.24
N VAL A 185 -14.72 1.36 21.63
CA VAL A 185 -14.51 2.79 21.72
C VAL A 185 -14.75 3.23 23.16
N ILE A 186 -13.79 3.94 23.72
CA ILE A 186 -13.76 4.40 25.10
C ILE A 186 -13.65 5.92 25.10
N PRO A 187 -14.78 6.64 25.27
CA PRO A 187 -14.75 8.07 25.48
C PRO A 187 -14.04 8.42 26.79
N VAL A 188 -13.06 9.30 26.72
CA VAL A 188 -12.26 9.77 27.88
C VAL A 188 -12.23 11.29 27.94
N PRO A 189 -12.14 11.88 29.14
CA PRO A 189 -12.06 13.34 29.28
C PRO A 189 -10.70 13.90 28.85
N ASP A 190 -9.62 13.12 29.00
CA ASP A 190 -8.25 13.49 28.69
C ASP A 190 -7.54 12.30 28.03
N LEU A 191 -7.18 12.45 26.76
CA LEU A 191 -6.53 11.40 25.97
C LEU A 191 -5.03 11.27 26.28
N GLU A 192 -4.37 12.34 26.74
CA GLU A 192 -2.94 12.33 27.06
C GLU A 192 -2.65 11.56 28.35
N ALA A 193 -3.60 11.55 29.28
CA ALA A 193 -3.52 10.79 30.53
C ALA A 193 -3.67 9.27 30.35
N VAL A 194 -4.08 8.81 29.16
CA VAL A 194 -4.29 7.38 28.89
C VAL A 194 -2.96 6.67 28.64
N ASP A 195 -2.68 5.68 29.49
CA ASP A 195 -1.63 4.68 29.28
C ASP A 195 -2.10 3.67 28.21
N LEU A 196 -1.89 4.04 26.95
CA LEU A 196 -2.38 3.31 25.78
C LEU A 196 -1.83 1.88 25.74
N GLU A 197 -0.56 1.69 26.06
CA GLU A 197 0.07 0.38 26.05
C GLU A 197 -0.52 -0.55 27.10
N ARG A 198 -0.70 -0.06 28.33
CA ARG A 198 -1.29 -0.84 29.42
C ARG A 198 -2.73 -1.21 29.14
N PHE A 199 -3.57 -0.25 28.77
CA PHE A 199 -5.01 -0.49 28.63
C PHE A 199 -5.37 -1.08 27.27
N GLY A 200 -4.73 -0.62 26.19
CA GLY A 200 -4.92 -1.15 24.85
C GLY A 200 -4.65 -2.65 24.79
N ALA A 201 -3.50 -3.10 25.31
CA ALA A 201 -3.15 -4.53 25.36
C ALA A 201 -4.15 -5.35 26.20
N ALA A 202 -4.62 -4.81 27.33
CA ALA A 202 -5.57 -5.49 28.20
C ALA A 202 -6.97 -5.60 27.56
N LEU A 203 -7.42 -4.55 26.88
CA LEU A 203 -8.73 -4.49 26.23
C LEU A 203 -8.76 -5.29 24.92
N GLU A 204 -7.66 -5.36 24.18
CA GLU A 204 -7.57 -6.13 22.93
C GLU A 204 -8.00 -7.59 23.14
N VAL A 205 -7.51 -8.21 24.22
CA VAL A 205 -7.75 -9.62 24.56
C VAL A 205 -8.85 -9.81 25.62
N HIS A 206 -9.62 -8.77 25.90
CA HIS A 206 -10.63 -8.82 26.96
C HIS A 206 -11.67 -9.92 26.65
N PRO A 207 -12.12 -10.72 27.65
CA PRO A 207 -13.05 -11.84 27.44
C PRO A 207 -14.37 -11.47 26.75
N ALA A 208 -14.77 -10.20 26.83
CA ALA A 208 -15.94 -9.67 26.14
C ALA A 208 -15.81 -9.63 24.60
N PHE A 209 -14.60 -9.85 24.05
CA PHE A 209 -14.33 -9.88 22.62
C PHE A 209 -13.64 -11.20 22.26
N PRO A 210 -14.39 -12.28 21.97
CA PRO A 210 -13.82 -13.60 21.66
C PRO A 210 -12.86 -13.59 20.46
N ALA A 211 -13.10 -12.71 19.49
CA ALA A 211 -12.25 -12.53 18.31
C ALA A 211 -11.14 -11.47 18.50
N ARG A 212 -10.87 -11.08 19.75
CA ARG A 212 -10.13 -9.86 20.14
C ARG A 212 -10.77 -8.61 19.54
N THR A 213 -10.25 -7.43 19.85
CA THR A 213 -10.81 -6.18 19.31
C THR A 213 -9.74 -5.11 19.09
N ASN A 214 -10.01 -4.17 18.19
CA ASN A 214 -9.25 -2.94 18.10
C ASN A 214 -9.79 -1.96 19.16
N VAL A 215 -8.90 -1.30 19.88
CA VAL A 215 -9.23 -0.46 21.04
C VAL A 215 -8.97 1.00 20.70
N HIS A 216 -9.98 1.84 20.89
CA HIS A 216 -9.92 3.26 20.57
C HIS A 216 -10.26 4.09 21.79
N PHE A 217 -9.30 4.89 22.25
CA PHE A 217 -9.56 5.94 23.23
C PHE A 217 -9.85 7.22 22.48
N VAL A 218 -10.94 7.90 22.84
CA VAL A 218 -11.39 9.10 22.13
C VAL A 218 -11.73 10.22 23.10
N GLN A 219 -11.22 11.40 22.81
CA GLN A 219 -11.59 12.63 23.48
C GLN A 219 -12.42 13.47 22.52
N VAL A 220 -13.65 13.80 22.93
CA VAL A 220 -14.56 14.63 22.16
C VAL A 220 -14.29 16.09 22.51
N LEU A 221 -13.69 16.84 21.58
CA LEU A 221 -13.42 18.27 21.77
C LEU A 221 -14.68 19.10 21.49
N THR A 222 -15.36 18.76 20.40
CA THR A 222 -16.69 19.26 20.03
C THR A 222 -17.48 18.14 19.37
N PRO A 223 -18.81 18.25 19.23
CA PRO A 223 -19.60 17.24 18.52
C PRO A 223 -19.12 16.95 17.08
N ALA A 224 -18.44 17.89 16.42
CA ALA A 224 -17.92 17.75 15.06
C ALA A 224 -16.38 17.57 15.00
N HIS A 225 -15.69 17.47 16.15
CA HIS A 225 -14.22 17.30 16.22
C HIS A 225 -13.80 16.42 17.39
N LEU A 226 -13.25 15.25 17.05
CA LEU A 226 -12.80 14.23 17.99
C LEU A 226 -11.30 13.99 17.78
N VAL A 227 -10.60 13.61 18.85
CA VAL A 227 -9.20 13.18 18.80
C VAL A 227 -9.14 11.76 19.36
N MET A 228 -8.42 10.86 18.70
CA MET A 228 -8.35 9.47 19.12
C MET A 228 -6.93 8.91 19.11
N ARG A 229 -6.69 7.92 19.97
CA ARG A 229 -5.52 7.04 19.94
C ARG A 229 -6.00 5.60 19.80
N VAL A 230 -5.25 4.82 19.03
CA VAL A 230 -5.64 3.46 18.66
C VAL A 230 -4.60 2.45 19.12
N TRP A 231 -5.10 1.32 19.59
CA TRP A 231 -4.38 0.07 19.73
C TRP A 231 -5.05 -0.96 18.81
N GLU A 232 -4.37 -1.33 17.73
CA GLU A 232 -4.88 -2.28 16.75
C GLU A 232 -4.62 -3.73 17.16
N ARG A 233 -5.61 -4.58 16.89
CA ARG A 233 -5.58 -6.01 17.17
C ARG A 233 -4.37 -6.65 16.49
N GLY A 234 -3.46 -7.22 17.28
CA GLY A 234 -2.25 -7.87 16.80
C GLY A 234 -1.14 -6.94 16.31
N ALA A 235 -1.35 -5.62 16.30
CA ALA A 235 -0.36 -4.64 15.83
C ALA A 235 0.10 -3.66 16.92
N GLY A 236 -0.70 -3.46 17.97
CA GLY A 236 -0.38 -2.50 19.03
C GLY A 236 -0.69 -1.06 18.62
N PRO A 237 0.04 -0.05 19.13
CA PRO A 237 -0.25 1.34 18.84
C PRO A 237 0.11 1.67 17.38
N THR A 238 -0.87 2.17 16.61
CA THR A 238 -0.69 2.58 15.21
C THR A 238 -0.95 4.07 15.02
N LEU A 239 -0.47 4.61 13.90
CA LEU A 239 -0.63 6.04 13.57
C LEU A 239 -2.04 6.35 13.06
N ALA A 240 -2.69 5.42 12.38
CA ALA A 240 -4.04 5.61 11.85
C ALA A 240 -4.75 4.29 11.57
N CYS A 241 -6.01 4.21 11.97
CA CYS A 241 -6.91 3.08 11.70
C CYS A 241 -8.20 3.60 11.06
N GLY A 242 -8.38 3.41 9.75
CA GLY A 242 -9.53 3.94 9.02
C GLY A 242 -10.88 3.37 9.48
N THR A 243 -10.97 2.04 9.62
CA THR A 243 -12.18 1.38 10.15
C THR A 243 -12.43 1.76 11.61
N GLY A 244 -11.37 1.97 12.39
CA GLY A 244 -11.44 2.45 13.77
C GLY A 244 -12.00 3.87 13.88
N ALA A 245 -11.61 4.78 12.99
CA ALA A 245 -12.17 6.13 12.91
C ALA A 245 -13.68 6.08 12.58
N CYS A 246 -14.08 5.25 11.61
CA CYS A 246 -15.49 5.03 11.27
C CYS A 246 -16.30 4.52 12.48
N ALA A 247 -15.83 3.47 13.15
CA ALA A 247 -16.48 2.92 14.34
C ALA A 247 -16.53 3.93 15.49
N THR A 248 -15.49 4.73 15.67
CA THR A 248 -15.41 5.78 16.70
C THR A 248 -16.49 6.84 16.50
N LEU A 249 -16.69 7.31 15.26
CA LEU A 249 -17.77 8.26 14.97
C LEU A 249 -19.14 7.64 15.28
N VAL A 250 -19.39 6.42 14.79
CA VAL A 250 -20.68 5.73 14.96
C VAL A 250 -21.01 5.54 16.44
N VAL A 251 -20.06 5.05 17.24
CA VAL A 251 -20.26 4.86 18.68
C VAL A 251 -20.46 6.21 19.39
N CYS A 252 -19.63 7.22 19.11
CA CYS A 252 -19.79 8.52 19.77
C CYS A 252 -21.11 9.20 19.39
N HIS A 253 -21.58 9.04 18.16
CA HIS A 253 -22.88 9.53 17.75
C HIS A 253 -24.02 8.80 18.47
N ALA A 254 -23.98 7.47 18.54
CA ALA A 254 -24.97 6.67 19.25
C ALA A 254 -25.06 7.02 20.75
N LEU A 255 -23.91 7.31 21.37
CA LEU A 255 -23.82 7.79 22.75
C LEU A 255 -24.26 9.25 22.95
N GLY A 256 -24.64 9.97 21.89
CA GLY A 256 -25.05 11.38 21.93
C GLY A 256 -23.88 12.36 22.15
N LEU A 257 -22.64 11.93 21.91
CA LEU A 257 -21.43 12.74 22.12
C LEU A 257 -20.99 13.47 20.85
N ALA A 258 -21.29 12.92 19.67
CA ALA A 258 -20.85 13.45 18.38
C ALA A 258 -22.00 13.62 17.37
N GLU A 259 -21.78 14.48 16.37
CA GLU A 259 -22.61 14.57 15.17
C GLU A 259 -22.40 13.36 14.26
N ARG A 260 -23.25 13.22 13.24
CA ARG A 260 -23.09 12.20 12.19
C ARG A 260 -21.97 12.52 11.20
N SER A 261 -21.37 13.69 11.27
CA SER A 261 -20.22 14.07 10.46
C SER A 261 -19.23 14.80 11.34
N ALA A 262 -18.01 14.27 11.44
CA ALA A 262 -16.98 14.87 12.28
C ALA A 262 -15.59 14.62 11.73
N ARG A 263 -14.70 15.56 12.04
CA ARG A 263 -13.26 15.38 11.88
C ARG A 263 -12.73 14.55 13.04
N LEU A 264 -12.00 13.49 12.72
CA LEU A 264 -11.27 12.66 13.68
C LEU A 264 -9.77 12.86 13.47
N ASP A 265 -9.09 13.40 14.47
CA ASP A 265 -7.64 13.50 14.49
C ASP A 265 -7.04 12.22 15.08
N LEU A 266 -6.28 11.49 14.26
CA LEU A 266 -5.46 10.35 14.66
C LEU A 266 -4.00 10.80 14.81
N PRO A 267 -3.09 10.02 15.44
CA PRO A 267 -1.68 10.39 15.55
C PRO A 267 -1.00 10.69 14.20
N GLY A 268 -1.42 9.99 13.14
CA GLY A 268 -0.93 10.18 11.77
C GLY A 268 -1.59 11.33 10.99
N GLY A 269 -2.63 11.95 11.55
CA GLY A 269 -3.35 13.09 10.97
C GLY A 269 -4.87 12.88 10.87
N PRO A 270 -5.58 13.84 10.24
CA PRO A 270 -7.03 13.89 10.26
C PRO A 270 -7.69 12.98 9.23
N LEU A 271 -8.87 12.45 9.59
CA LEU A 271 -9.88 11.91 8.68
C LEU A 271 -11.19 12.66 8.88
N GLN A 272 -11.91 12.91 7.78
CA GLN A 272 -13.30 13.35 7.84
C GLN A 272 -14.19 12.12 7.70
N ILE A 273 -15.00 11.84 8.71
CA ILE A 273 -15.94 10.72 8.70
C ILE A 273 -17.36 11.28 8.66
N SER A 274 -18.24 10.67 7.86
CA SER A 274 -19.66 10.98 7.86
C SER A 274 -20.51 9.72 7.72
N TRP A 275 -21.52 9.58 8.56
CA TRP A 275 -22.47 8.47 8.55
C TRP A 275 -23.82 8.93 8.01
N ASP A 276 -24.13 8.56 6.76
CA ASP A 276 -25.28 9.05 6.03
C ASP A 276 -26.59 8.39 6.53
N PRO A 277 -27.59 9.16 7.00
CA PRO A 277 -28.85 8.60 7.46
C PRO A 277 -29.75 8.05 6.34
N ALA A 278 -29.45 8.33 5.06
CA ALA A 278 -30.29 7.91 3.95
C ALA A 278 -30.08 6.43 3.59
N ASP A 279 -28.84 5.95 3.66
CA ASP A 279 -28.45 4.58 3.29
C ASP A 279 -27.71 3.84 4.41
N ASP A 280 -27.41 4.50 5.52
CA ASP A 280 -26.66 3.99 6.67
C ASP A 280 -25.16 3.74 6.39
N HIS A 281 -24.64 4.24 5.27
CA HIS A 281 -23.24 4.06 4.90
C HIS A 281 -22.32 5.07 5.62
N VAL A 282 -21.15 4.59 6.02
CA VAL A 282 -20.09 5.41 6.58
C VAL A 282 -19.10 5.78 5.47
N TRP A 283 -18.93 7.08 5.26
CA TRP A 283 -17.98 7.63 4.33
C TRP A 283 -16.74 8.10 5.09
N MET A 284 -15.57 7.68 4.63
CA MET A 284 -14.28 8.11 5.13
C MET A 284 -13.56 8.91 4.07
N THR A 285 -13.19 10.15 4.39
CA THR A 285 -12.38 11.00 3.51
C THR A 285 -11.07 11.32 4.19
N GLY A 286 -9.96 11.12 3.47
CA GLY A 286 -8.64 11.36 4.03
C GLY A 286 -7.58 11.57 2.96
N PRO A 287 -6.41 12.10 3.34
CA PRO A 287 -5.31 12.29 2.42
C PRO A 287 -4.69 10.94 2.03
N ALA A 288 -4.02 10.96 0.88
CA ALA A 288 -3.06 9.97 0.43
C ALA A 288 -1.98 10.72 -0.34
N GLU A 289 -0.72 10.47 -0.01
CA GLU A 289 0.40 11.26 -0.50
C GLU A 289 1.45 10.38 -1.16
N ALA A 290 1.92 10.80 -2.33
CA ALA A 290 3.11 10.23 -2.94
C ALA A 290 4.35 10.66 -2.15
N VAL A 291 5.24 9.72 -1.87
CA VAL A 291 6.50 9.97 -1.16
C VAL A 291 7.65 10.04 -2.15
N PHE A 292 7.83 9.00 -2.97
CA PHE A 292 8.84 8.96 -4.03
C PHE A 292 8.49 7.89 -5.07
N ASP A 293 9.08 7.98 -6.25
CA ASP A 293 9.02 6.94 -7.27
C ASP A 293 10.41 6.33 -7.47
N ALA A 294 10.48 5.03 -7.71
CA ALA A 294 11.76 4.34 -7.83
C ALA A 294 11.66 3.05 -8.67
N VAL A 295 12.84 2.51 -8.96
CA VAL A 295 13.02 1.24 -9.67
C VAL A 295 13.76 0.29 -8.75
N ILE A 296 13.25 -0.93 -8.60
CA ILE A 296 13.89 -1.96 -7.78
C ILE A 296 15.15 -2.47 -8.49
N ALA A 297 16.27 -2.45 -7.76
CA ALA A 297 17.53 -3.01 -8.21
C ALA A 297 17.39 -4.53 -8.50
N PRO A 298 17.95 -5.06 -9.61
CA PRO A 298 17.87 -6.49 -9.92
C PRO A 298 18.34 -7.40 -8.79
N SER A 299 19.42 -7.05 -8.09
CA SER A 299 19.97 -7.83 -6.97
C SER A 299 19.08 -7.89 -5.72
N LEU A 300 18.16 -6.92 -5.56
CA LEU A 300 17.17 -6.93 -4.49
C LEU A 300 15.95 -7.78 -4.87
N TRP A 301 15.64 -7.83 -6.17
CA TRP A 301 14.50 -8.55 -6.74
C TRP A 301 14.80 -10.04 -6.98
N ASP A 302 16.03 -10.33 -7.43
CA ASP A 302 16.51 -11.67 -7.78
C ASP A 302 17.95 -11.87 -7.23
N PRO A 303 18.09 -12.31 -5.98
CA PRO A 303 19.40 -12.48 -5.35
C PRO A 303 20.19 -13.68 -5.91
N GLU A 304 19.52 -14.70 -6.45
CA GLU A 304 20.18 -15.90 -6.99
C GLU A 304 20.78 -15.62 -8.39
N GLY A 305 20.32 -14.57 -9.07
CA GLY A 305 20.87 -14.11 -10.35
C GLY A 305 22.11 -13.21 -10.25
N VAL A 306 22.66 -13.00 -9.05
CA VAL A 306 23.84 -12.14 -8.82
C VAL A 306 25.13 -12.94 -8.61
N ASP A 307 25.04 -14.28 -8.51
CA ASP A 307 26.22 -15.15 -8.35
C ASP A 307 27.06 -15.33 -9.65
N ASP A 308 26.66 -14.73 -10.77
CA ASP A 308 27.43 -14.75 -12.03
C ASP A 308 28.28 -13.47 -12.28
N LEU A 309 28.44 -12.60 -11.28
CA LEU A 309 29.35 -11.44 -11.36
C LEU A 309 30.48 -11.45 -10.32
N ASP A 310 30.59 -12.50 -9.50
CA ASP A 310 31.82 -12.78 -8.77
C ASP A 310 32.70 -13.70 -9.62
N GLY A 311 33.74 -13.11 -10.21
CA GLY A 311 34.82 -13.84 -10.83
C GLY A 311 35.43 -14.80 -9.82
N GLN A 312 35.00 -16.05 -9.84
CA GLN A 312 35.69 -17.14 -9.18
C GLN A 312 37.04 -17.30 -9.90
N PRO A 313 38.18 -17.13 -9.21
CA PRO A 313 39.46 -17.39 -9.85
C PRO A 313 39.48 -18.88 -10.24
N PRO A 314 39.74 -19.23 -11.52
CA PRO A 314 39.77 -20.62 -11.92
C PRO A 314 40.84 -21.36 -11.11
N SER A 315 40.44 -22.49 -10.53
CA SER A 315 41.36 -23.43 -9.90
C SER A 315 42.35 -23.97 -10.94
N PRO A 316 43.61 -24.25 -10.56
CA PRO A 316 44.68 -24.49 -11.53
C PRO A 316 44.58 -25.90 -12.10
N GLU A 317 44.05 -26.02 -13.32
CA GLU A 317 44.29 -27.20 -14.14
C GLU A 317 45.61 -27.07 -14.91
N ALA A 318 46.30 -28.21 -15.03
CA ALA A 318 47.70 -28.33 -15.38
C ALA A 318 48.06 -27.73 -16.77
N THR A 319 49.07 -26.88 -16.76
CA THR A 319 49.67 -26.24 -17.93
C THR A 319 50.49 -27.21 -18.76
N SER A 320 50.22 -27.23 -20.07
CA SER A 320 51.23 -27.52 -21.11
C SER A 320 51.57 -26.18 -21.80
N PRO A 321 52.84 -25.90 -22.16
CA PRO A 321 53.24 -24.54 -22.52
C PRO A 321 53.00 -24.27 -24.01
N GLU A 322 52.25 -23.21 -24.31
CA GLU A 322 52.21 -22.57 -25.64
C GLU A 322 52.48 -21.06 -25.49
N PRO A 323 53.04 -20.41 -26.52
CA PRO A 323 53.89 -19.23 -26.37
C PRO A 323 53.10 -17.94 -26.14
N GLU A 324 53.71 -17.02 -25.38
CA GLU A 324 53.16 -15.72 -25.00
C GLU A 324 52.73 -14.87 -26.21
N PRO A 325 51.50 -14.33 -26.23
CA PRO A 325 51.19 -13.16 -27.03
C PRO A 325 51.45 -11.89 -26.22
N ALA A 326 51.99 -10.89 -26.90
CA ALA A 326 52.37 -9.60 -26.36
C ALA A 326 51.21 -8.87 -25.67
N VAL A 327 51.53 -8.26 -24.53
CA VAL A 327 50.65 -7.35 -23.78
C VAL A 327 50.29 -6.16 -24.67
N VAL A 328 49.00 -6.00 -24.99
CA VAL A 328 48.46 -4.76 -25.54
C VAL A 328 47.62 -4.14 -24.43
N GLU A 329 48.08 -3.01 -23.89
CA GLU A 329 47.32 -2.20 -22.93
C GLU A 329 46.00 -1.73 -23.58
N THR A 330 44.87 -2.25 -23.09
CA THR A 330 43.55 -1.74 -23.44
C THR A 330 43.22 -0.57 -22.52
N VAL A 331 43.51 0.64 -22.99
CA VAL A 331 43.08 1.88 -22.33
C VAL A 331 41.54 1.96 -22.41
N SER A 332 40.86 2.06 -21.26
CA SER A 332 39.41 2.26 -21.19
C SER A 332 39.03 3.61 -21.79
N VAL A 333 38.27 3.61 -22.89
CA VAL A 333 37.84 4.84 -23.58
C VAL A 333 36.55 5.37 -22.95
N ASP A 334 36.59 6.60 -22.45
CA ASP A 334 35.38 7.33 -22.03
C ASP A 334 34.75 8.06 -23.24
N CYS A 335 33.68 7.49 -23.75
CA CYS A 335 32.96 8.01 -24.92
C CYS A 335 32.27 9.36 -24.68
N ALA A 336 32.03 9.77 -23.43
CA ALA A 336 31.43 11.07 -23.13
C ALA A 336 32.37 12.23 -23.49
N THR A 337 33.67 11.98 -23.40
CA THR A 337 34.71 12.99 -23.61
C THR A 337 35.31 12.92 -25.02
N VAL A 338 35.31 11.75 -25.67
CA VAL A 338 36.03 11.50 -26.93
C VAL A 338 35.17 11.72 -28.19
N CYS A 339 33.84 11.64 -28.10
CA CYS A 339 32.95 11.63 -29.28
C CYS A 339 32.33 12.99 -29.66
N VAL A 340 32.85 14.10 -29.13
CA VAL A 340 32.24 15.45 -29.28
C VAL A 340 32.27 15.97 -30.73
N GLN A 341 33.15 15.45 -31.59
CA GLN A 341 33.23 15.82 -33.02
C GLN A 341 33.29 14.59 -33.97
N GLY A 342 32.65 13.48 -33.57
CA GLY A 342 32.66 12.23 -34.32
C GLY A 342 33.66 11.22 -33.76
N CYS A 343 33.34 9.92 -33.91
CA CYS A 343 34.14 8.85 -33.31
C CYS A 343 35.42 8.62 -34.12
N ILE A 344 36.58 8.75 -33.47
CA ILE A 344 37.90 8.67 -34.10
C ILE A 344 38.28 7.20 -34.43
N ARG A 345 37.57 6.22 -33.85
CA ARG A 345 37.71 4.78 -34.15
C ARG A 345 36.34 4.09 -34.21
N PRO A 346 35.61 4.21 -35.32
CA PRO A 346 34.26 3.65 -35.43
C PRO A 346 34.25 2.12 -35.38
N ASP A 347 35.27 1.46 -35.93
CA ASP A 347 35.31 0.00 -36.05
C ASP A 347 35.64 -0.73 -34.73
N ASP A 348 36.22 -0.02 -33.75
CA ASP A 348 36.57 -0.54 -32.41
C ASP A 348 35.74 0.14 -31.30
N CYS A 349 34.59 0.71 -31.66
CA CYS A 349 33.81 1.49 -30.70
C CYS A 349 33.02 0.57 -29.74
N PRO A 350 33.26 0.60 -28.42
CA PRO A 350 32.47 -0.20 -27.46
C PRO A 350 30.99 0.20 -27.42
N SER A 351 30.64 1.41 -27.89
CA SER A 351 29.25 1.82 -28.08
C SER A 351 28.60 1.32 -29.39
N ALA A 352 29.35 0.69 -30.31
CA ALA A 352 28.78 0.11 -31.52
C ALA A 352 27.80 -1.02 -31.17
N ALA A 353 28.14 -1.87 -30.20
CA ALA A 353 27.23 -2.90 -29.68
C ALA A 353 25.99 -2.28 -29.00
N ALA A 354 26.16 -1.18 -28.26
CA ALA A 354 25.04 -0.46 -27.65
C ALA A 354 24.14 0.20 -28.71
N ARG A 355 24.71 0.80 -29.76
CA ARG A 355 23.98 1.38 -30.89
C ARG A 355 23.25 0.30 -31.70
N ALA A 356 23.89 -0.84 -31.96
CA ALA A 356 23.25 -1.97 -32.63
C ALA A 356 22.07 -2.52 -31.82
N ARG A 357 22.15 -2.52 -30.48
CA ARG A 357 21.02 -2.88 -29.61
C ARG A 357 19.88 -1.86 -29.68
N VAL A 358 20.19 -0.57 -29.69
CA VAL A 358 19.18 0.50 -29.84
C VAL A 358 18.55 0.45 -31.22
N GLU A 359 19.33 0.24 -32.27
CA GLU A 359 18.85 0.13 -33.65
C GLU A 359 18.00 -1.12 -33.86
N ALA A 360 18.40 -2.26 -33.26
CA ALA A 360 17.58 -3.46 -33.21
C ALA A 360 16.24 -3.18 -32.52
N LEU A 361 16.26 -2.53 -31.35
CA LEU A 361 15.06 -2.15 -30.61
C LEU A 361 14.12 -1.26 -31.45
N LEU A 362 14.68 -0.20 -32.06
CA LEU A 362 13.93 0.72 -32.93
C LEU A 362 13.36 0.04 -34.18
N SER A 363 14.05 -0.96 -34.70
CA SER A 363 13.59 -1.73 -35.87
C SER A 363 12.54 -2.79 -35.53
N SER A 364 12.53 -3.28 -34.28
CA SER A 364 11.64 -4.35 -33.81
C SER A 364 10.37 -3.85 -33.12
N SER A 365 10.27 -2.57 -32.81
CA SER A 365 9.16 -1.98 -32.05
C SER A 365 8.35 -1.01 -32.90
N SER A 366 7.02 -1.02 -32.77
CA SER A 366 6.16 -0.08 -33.49
C SER A 366 6.28 1.34 -32.91
N LEU A 367 5.88 2.35 -33.68
CA LEU A 367 5.86 3.74 -33.21
C LEU A 367 4.99 3.88 -31.96
N ASP A 368 3.87 3.15 -31.88
CA ASP A 368 2.97 3.14 -30.74
C ASP A 368 3.61 2.47 -29.51
N ASP A 369 4.40 1.40 -29.69
CA ASP A 369 5.16 0.78 -28.60
C ASP A 369 6.22 1.72 -28.03
N LEU A 370 6.92 2.44 -28.91
CA LEU A 370 7.93 3.43 -28.52
C LEU A 370 7.31 4.64 -27.80
N VAL A 371 6.14 5.08 -28.25
CA VAL A 371 5.37 6.15 -27.60
C VAL A 371 4.84 5.69 -26.24
N ASN A 372 4.36 4.45 -26.11
CA ASN A 372 3.94 3.89 -24.82
C ASN A 372 5.11 3.72 -23.85
N LEU A 373 6.28 3.28 -24.33
CA LEU A 373 7.49 3.17 -23.50
C LEU A 373 7.97 4.54 -23.00
N ALA A 374 7.86 5.57 -23.83
CA ALA A 374 8.17 6.94 -23.47
C ALA A 374 7.12 7.53 -22.51
N ALA A 375 5.82 7.38 -22.79
CA ALA A 375 4.73 7.88 -21.97
C ALA A 375 4.71 7.25 -20.56
N ASN A 376 5.07 5.96 -20.46
CA ASN A 376 5.17 5.23 -19.19
C ASN A 376 6.53 5.39 -18.49
N SER A 377 7.42 6.27 -18.98
CA SER A 377 8.68 6.54 -18.32
C SER A 377 8.44 7.20 -16.96
N LEU A 378 9.21 6.76 -15.95
CA LEU A 378 9.31 7.37 -14.62
C LEU A 378 9.46 8.89 -14.71
N GLU A 379 10.27 9.37 -15.65
CA GLU A 379 10.56 10.79 -15.86
C GLU A 379 9.31 11.59 -16.25
N ASN A 380 8.45 11.02 -17.10
CA ASN A 380 7.21 11.68 -17.52
C ASN A 380 6.16 11.73 -16.40
N ARG A 381 6.05 10.68 -15.57
CA ARG A 381 5.16 10.71 -14.39
C ARG A 381 5.62 11.73 -13.34
N ILE A 382 6.93 11.80 -13.07
CA ILE A 382 7.51 12.81 -12.16
C ILE A 382 7.21 14.22 -12.68
N ARG A 383 7.40 14.45 -13.98
CA ARG A 383 7.12 15.75 -14.60
C ARG A 383 5.64 16.13 -14.56
N ALA A 384 4.74 15.20 -14.89
CA ALA A 384 3.30 15.42 -14.83
C ALA A 384 2.82 15.75 -13.42
N ARG A 385 3.41 15.14 -12.37
CA ARG A 385 3.11 15.51 -10.97
C ARG A 385 3.65 16.89 -10.61
N ALA A 386 4.87 17.23 -11.04
CA ALA A 386 5.49 18.52 -10.75
C ALA A 386 4.76 19.71 -11.43
N GLU A 387 4.14 19.48 -12.58
CA GLU A 387 3.40 20.51 -13.32
C GLU A 387 1.95 20.71 -12.83
N ARG A 388 1.44 19.87 -11.91
CA ARG A 388 0.12 20.10 -11.29
C ARG A 388 0.21 21.26 -10.28
N PRO A 389 -0.74 22.21 -10.31
CA PRO A 389 -0.76 23.30 -9.34
C PRO A 389 -0.93 22.71 -7.93
N SER A 390 0.02 22.99 -7.04
CA SER A 390 -0.11 22.72 -5.61
C SER A 390 -1.29 23.53 -5.07
N SER A 391 -2.41 22.89 -4.77
CA SER A 391 -3.51 23.52 -4.05
C SER A 391 -3.15 23.65 -2.57
N SER A 392 -2.18 24.51 -2.28
CA SER A 392 -1.95 25.06 -0.94
C SER A 392 -2.11 26.57 -1.01
N GLY A 393 -3.24 27.07 -0.52
CA GLY A 393 -3.47 28.51 -0.33
C GLY A 393 -4.91 28.94 -0.50
N GLY A 394 -5.63 29.02 0.60
CA GLY A 394 -6.97 29.59 0.75
C GLY A 394 -7.49 29.40 2.15
#